data_AF-M6GG10-F1
#
_entry.id   AF-M6GG10-F1
#
_cell.length_a   1.000
_cell.length_b   1.000
_cell.length_c   1.000
_cell.angle_alpha   90.00
_cell.angle_beta   90.00
_cell.angle_gamma   90.00
#
_symmetry.space_group_name_H-M   'P 1'
#
loop_
_entity.id
_entity.type
_entity.pdbx_description
1 polymer ?
#
loop_
_entity_poly.entity_id
_entity_poly.type
_entity_poly.pdbx_seq_one_letter_code
_entity_poly.pdbx_strand_id
1 'polypeptide(L)'
;MLNCGVALTSEKTIKIPPKTQTEVFRLNLIHGNVENLYGLNVGIFNSVNNSMIGAQVGIVNLSDKNTYGWQFAIINMAEKNGLFKIQTGIANLLTGTQKIPPVYK
;
A
#
# COMPACT_ATOMS: atom_id res chain seq x y z
N MET A 1 -4.87 27.85 26.59
CA MET A 1 -3.81 26.81 26.56
C MET A 1 -4.49 25.48 26.26
N LEU A 2 -4.47 25.02 25.01
CA LEU A 2 -4.95 23.67 24.66
C LEU A 2 -3.90 22.66 25.12
N ASN A 3 -4.19 21.95 26.21
CA ASN A 3 -3.39 20.81 26.66
C ASN A 3 -4.21 19.54 26.43
N CYS A 4 -4.49 19.24 25.15
CA CYS A 4 -5.06 17.95 24.76
C CYS A 4 -3.90 17.05 24.35
N GLY A 5 -3.36 16.33 25.35
CA GLY A 5 -2.49 15.19 25.12
C GLY A 5 -3.24 14.17 24.27
N VAL A 6 -2.80 14.01 23.03
CA VAL A 6 -3.22 12.90 22.17
C VAL A 6 -2.66 11.63 22.83
N ALA A 7 -3.54 10.88 23.49
CA ALA A 7 -3.22 9.56 24.00
C ALA A 7 -2.91 8.63 22.81
N LEU A 8 -1.63 8.33 22.65
CA LEU A 8 -1.01 7.51 21.60
C LEU A 8 -1.32 6.01 21.75
N THR A 9 -2.57 5.61 21.67
CA THR A 9 -2.93 4.20 21.46
C THR A 9 -4.14 4.10 20.53
N SER A 10 -3.94 3.84 19.23
CA SER A 10 -5.07 3.57 18.33
C SER A 10 -4.63 2.79 17.09
N GLU A 11 -4.20 1.53 17.26
CA GLU A 11 -4.39 0.52 16.21
C GLU A 11 -5.87 0.15 16.17
N LYS A 12 -6.72 1.03 15.64
CA LYS A 12 -8.14 0.73 15.41
C LYS A 12 -8.32 0.16 14.00
N THR A 13 -7.75 -1.02 13.76
CA THR A 13 -7.91 -1.75 12.50
C THR A 13 -9.26 -2.48 12.53
N ILE A 14 -10.24 -2.03 11.74
CA ILE A 14 -11.49 -2.77 11.55
C ILE A 14 -11.18 -3.94 10.61
N LYS A 15 -10.66 -5.05 11.16
CA LYS A 15 -10.47 -6.30 10.44
C LYS A 15 -11.84 -6.98 10.28
N ILE A 16 -12.48 -6.79 9.13
CA ILE A 16 -13.64 -7.60 8.74
C ILE A 16 -13.09 -8.99 8.39
N PRO A 17 -13.49 -10.08 9.06
CA PRO A 17 -12.86 -11.37 8.83
C PRO A 17 -13.48 -12.06 7.61
N PRO A 18 -12.65 -12.39 6.61
CA PRO A 18 -12.81 -13.67 5.96
C PRO A 18 -11.46 -14.39 5.90
N LYS A 19 -11.02 -15.00 7.00
CA LYS A 19 -9.95 -16.04 7.05
C LYS A 19 -8.67 -15.84 6.20
N THR A 20 -8.28 -14.62 5.84
CA THR A 20 -7.07 -14.33 5.06
C THR A 20 -6.35 -13.09 5.61
N GLN A 21 -5.04 -12.98 5.37
CA GLN A 21 -4.19 -11.84 5.78
C GLN A 21 -4.51 -10.59 4.95
N THR A 22 -5.75 -10.13 5.04
CA THR A 22 -6.37 -9.12 4.19
C THR A 22 -6.96 -8.02 5.05
N GLU A 23 -6.58 -6.78 4.77
CA GLU A 23 -7.08 -5.60 5.50
C GLU A 23 -7.78 -4.61 4.57
N VAL A 24 -8.88 -4.02 5.07
CA VAL A 24 -9.75 -3.13 4.27
C VAL A 24 -9.50 -1.65 4.56
N PHE A 25 -9.23 -1.31 5.82
CA PHE A 25 -8.86 0.04 6.23
C PHE A 25 -7.75 -0.03 7.26
N ARG A 26 -6.67 0.72 7.03
CA ARG A 26 -5.51 0.79 7.91
C ARG A 26 -5.07 2.24 8.08
N LEU A 27 -4.79 2.61 9.33
CA LEU A 27 -4.14 3.86 9.71
C LEU A 27 -2.86 3.52 10.49
N ASN A 28 -1.69 3.85 9.94
CA ASN A 28 -0.40 3.66 10.61
C ASN A 28 0.26 5.01 10.87
N LEU A 29 0.63 5.33 12.10
CA LEU A 29 1.33 6.59 12.36
C LEU A 29 2.79 6.57 11.89
N ILE A 30 3.47 5.42 11.91
CA ILE A 30 4.90 5.35 11.64
C ILE A 30 5.23 4.30 10.58
N HIS A 31 4.81 3.04 10.78
CA HIS A 31 5.12 1.94 9.86
C HIS A 31 3.97 0.93 9.81
N GLY A 32 3.60 0.50 8.60
CA GLY A 32 2.65 -0.58 8.40
C GLY A 32 3.04 -1.48 7.25
N ASN A 33 3.20 -2.77 7.53
CA ASN A 33 3.38 -3.83 6.53
C ASN A 33 2.15 -4.74 6.52
N VAL A 34 1.62 -5.01 5.33
CA VAL A 34 0.45 -5.86 5.12
C VAL A 34 0.70 -6.77 3.91
N GLU A 35 0.31 -8.04 4.04
CA GLU A 35 0.40 -8.98 2.92
C GLU A 35 -0.56 -8.61 1.80
N ASN A 36 -1.85 -8.45 2.11
CA ASN A 36 -2.84 -8.03 1.13
C ASN A 36 -3.70 -6.87 1.64
N LEU A 37 -3.76 -5.79 0.86
CA LEU A 37 -4.61 -4.63 1.11
C LEU A 37 -5.78 -4.64 0.13
N TYR A 38 -7.00 -4.53 0.64
CA TYR A 38 -8.24 -4.40 -0.12
C TYR A 38 -9.03 -3.20 0.39
N GLY A 39 -8.52 -2.00 0.14
CA GLY A 39 -9.15 -0.74 0.51
C GLY A 39 -8.12 0.36 0.74
N LEU A 40 -8.19 1.08 1.86
CA LEU A 40 -7.41 2.29 2.09
C LEU A 40 -6.36 2.10 3.19
N ASN A 41 -5.10 2.42 2.89
CA ASN A 41 -4.00 2.45 3.86
C ASN A 41 -3.43 3.86 3.95
N VAL A 42 -3.43 4.45 5.15
CA VAL A 42 -2.93 5.80 5.40
C VAL A 42 -1.81 5.75 6.44
N GLY A 43 -0.66 6.35 6.15
CA GLY A 43 0.44 6.39 7.12
C GLY A 43 1.76 6.93 6.59
N ILE A 44 2.74 7.14 7.47
CA ILE A 44 4.06 7.67 7.06
C ILE A 44 4.76 6.69 6.11
N PHE A 45 4.86 5.42 6.50
CA PHE A 45 5.43 4.35 5.69
C PHE A 45 4.42 3.21 5.53
N ASN A 46 3.99 2.98 4.29
CA ASN A 46 3.05 1.93 3.93
C ASN A 46 3.73 0.91 3.01
N SER A 47 3.62 -0.38 3.34
CA SER A 47 4.17 -1.48 2.54
C SER A 47 3.14 -2.56 2.31
N VAL A 48 2.94 -2.96 1.05
CA VAL A 48 2.07 -4.08 0.65
C VAL A 48 2.86 -5.12 -0.12
N ASN A 49 3.06 -6.31 0.44
CA ASN A 49 3.99 -7.29 -0.13
C ASN A 49 3.40 -8.12 -1.28
N ASN A 50 2.09 -8.42 -1.26
CA ASN A 50 1.52 -9.41 -2.17
C ASN A 50 0.42 -8.86 -3.09
N SER A 51 -0.66 -8.30 -2.54
CA SER A 51 -1.73 -7.73 -3.36
C SER A 51 -2.25 -6.43 -2.78
N MET A 52 -2.21 -5.37 -3.56
CA MET A 52 -2.85 -4.10 -3.25
C MET A 52 -4.03 -3.90 -4.21
N ILE A 53 -5.24 -3.82 -3.67
CA ILE A 53 -6.42 -3.31 -4.34
C ILE A 53 -6.94 -2.12 -3.53
N GLY A 54 -6.95 -0.92 -4.10
CA GLY A 54 -7.43 0.28 -3.42
C GLY A 54 -6.45 1.44 -3.42
N ALA A 55 -6.23 2.09 -2.28
CA ALA A 55 -5.42 3.32 -2.19
C ALA A 55 -4.42 3.32 -1.04
N GLN A 56 -3.23 3.87 -1.27
CA GLN A 56 -2.23 4.16 -0.23
C GLN A 56 -1.96 5.67 -0.18
N VAL A 57 -1.94 6.25 1.01
CA VAL A 57 -1.67 7.68 1.24
C VAL A 57 -0.59 7.84 2.30
N GLY A 58 0.53 8.51 1.98
CA GLY A 58 1.66 8.56 2.91
C GLY A 58 2.86 9.41 2.51
N ILE A 59 3.99 9.21 3.20
CA ILE A 59 5.29 9.77 2.80
C ILE A 59 6.01 8.78 1.88
N VAL A 60 5.98 7.51 2.23
CA VAL A 60 6.52 6.40 1.43
C VAL A 60 5.45 5.32 1.26
N ASN A 61 5.16 4.95 0.02
CA ASN A 61 4.30 3.81 -0.32
C ASN A 61 5.10 2.78 -1.12
N LEU A 62 5.11 1.53 -0.66
CA LEU A 62 5.73 0.37 -1.33
C LEU A 62 4.67 -0.66 -1.73
N SER A 63 4.83 -1.28 -2.90
CA SER A 63 3.98 -2.39 -3.35
C SER A 63 4.73 -3.39 -4.22
N ASP A 64 5.06 -4.55 -3.66
CA ASP A 64 6.07 -5.46 -4.22
C ASP A 64 5.55 -6.45 -5.25
N LYS A 65 4.24 -6.57 -5.45
CA LYS A 65 3.70 -7.52 -6.45
C LYS A 65 2.54 -6.89 -7.20
N ASN A 66 1.34 -7.43 -6.98
CA ASN A 66 0.18 -7.06 -7.77
C ASN A 66 -0.46 -5.80 -7.18
N THR A 67 -0.41 -4.70 -7.92
CA THR A 67 -1.07 -3.44 -7.51
C THR A 67 -2.18 -3.10 -8.50
N TYR A 68 -3.36 -2.83 -7.96
CA TYR A 68 -4.56 -2.40 -8.64
C TYR A 68 -5.11 -1.19 -7.88
N GLY A 69 -4.65 0.01 -8.21
CA GLY A 69 -5.05 1.17 -7.43
C GLY A 69 -4.14 2.38 -7.50
N TRP A 70 -4.29 3.26 -6.50
CA TRP A 70 -3.65 4.57 -6.44
C TRP A 70 -2.70 4.70 -5.25
N GLN A 71 -1.46 5.11 -5.50
CA GLN A 71 -0.51 5.48 -4.45
C GLN A 71 -0.27 7.00 -4.50
N PHE A 72 -0.57 7.68 -3.39
CA PHE A 72 -0.32 9.11 -3.19
C PHE A 72 0.71 9.29 -2.07
N ALA A 73 1.94 9.66 -2.42
CA ALA A 73 3.01 9.87 -1.45
C ALA A 73 4.16 10.71 -2.00
N ILE A 74 5.10 11.12 -1.16
CA ILE A 74 6.34 11.76 -1.64
C ILE A 74 7.13 10.77 -2.49
N ILE A 75 7.28 9.53 -2.00
CA ILE A 75 7.95 8.44 -2.72
C ILE A 75 6.95 7.30 -2.89
N ASN A 76 6.72 6.90 -4.14
CA ASN A 76 5.99 5.69 -4.48
C ASN A 76 6.94 4.71 -5.18
N MET A 77 6.93 3.46 -4.74
CA MET A 77 7.59 2.35 -5.42
C MET A 77 6.60 1.21 -5.59
N ALA A 78 6.53 0.66 -6.80
CA ALA A 78 5.81 -0.57 -7.03
C ALA A 78 6.47 -1.41 -8.11
N GLU A 79 6.26 -2.72 -8.08
CA GLU A 79 6.59 -3.56 -9.22
C GLU A 79 5.66 -3.25 -10.41
N LYS A 80 6.03 -3.59 -11.64
CA LYS A 80 5.19 -3.39 -12.84
C LYS A 80 4.18 -4.52 -13.06
N ASN A 81 3.74 -5.16 -11.96
CA ASN A 81 2.84 -6.31 -11.97
C ASN A 81 1.41 -5.87 -11.61
N GLY A 82 0.45 -6.00 -12.51
CA GLY A 82 -0.93 -5.57 -12.30
C GLY A 82 -1.52 -4.86 -13.51
N LEU A 83 -2.84 -4.73 -13.56
CA LEU A 83 -3.55 -4.20 -14.73
C LEU A 83 -3.65 -2.67 -14.72
N PHE A 84 -3.72 -2.05 -13.54
CA PHE A 84 -3.97 -0.62 -13.41
C PHE A 84 -3.29 -0.05 -12.17
N LYS A 85 -2.35 0.88 -12.37
CA LYS A 85 -1.62 1.55 -11.29
C LYS A 85 -1.52 3.03 -11.58
N ILE A 86 -1.90 3.85 -10.60
CA ILE A 86 -1.68 5.30 -10.62
C ILE A 86 -0.73 5.63 -9.46
N GLN A 87 0.31 6.40 -9.75
CA GLN A 87 1.19 6.94 -8.71
C GLN A 87 1.22 8.46 -8.84
N THR A 88 1.08 9.15 -7.70
CA THR A 88 1.13 10.61 -7.60
C THR A 88 2.06 10.98 -6.45
N GLY A 89 3.05 11.80 -6.74
CA GLY A 89 4.14 12.05 -5.81
C GLY A 89 5.32 12.79 -6.40
N ILE A 90 6.32 13.06 -5.56
CA ILE A 90 7.58 13.67 -5.99
C ILE A 90 8.41 12.65 -6.78
N ALA A 91 8.53 11.43 -6.27
CA ALA A 91 9.24 10.33 -6.92
C ALA A 91 8.31 9.13 -7.09
N ASN A 92 8.21 8.61 -8.31
CA ASN A 92 7.34 7.48 -8.66
C ASN A 92 8.18 6.46 -9.44
N LEU A 93 8.40 5.28 -8.86
CA LEU A 93 9.20 4.21 -9.45
C LEU A 93 8.33 2.98 -9.72
N LEU A 94 8.38 2.53 -10.97
CA LEU A 94 7.78 1.28 -11.41
C LEU A 94 8.89 0.33 -11.89
N THR A 95 9.18 -0.70 -11.10
CA THR A 95 10.22 -1.69 -11.41
C THR A 95 9.59 -2.89 -12.12
N GLY A 96 10.00 -3.16 -13.37
CA GLY A 96 9.44 -4.29 -14.13
C GLY A 96 10.39 -5.47 -14.25
N THR A 97 9.94 -6.66 -13.87
CA THR A 97 10.41 -7.91 -14.48
C THR A 97 9.40 -8.30 -15.54
N GLN A 98 9.61 -7.89 -16.80
CA GLN A 98 8.79 -8.39 -17.90
C GLN A 98 9.09 -9.89 -18.06
N LYS A 99 8.18 -10.76 -17.62
CA LYS A 99 8.23 -12.17 -18.01
C LYS A 99 7.91 -12.22 -19.50
N ILE A 100 8.95 -12.29 -20.33
CA ILE A 100 8.84 -12.58 -21.76
C ILE A 100 8.21 -13.97 -21.86
N PRO A 101 6.99 -14.13 -22.40
CA PRO A 101 6.44 -15.46 -22.60
C PRO A 101 7.39 -16.25 -23.53
N PRO A 102 7.63 -17.55 -23.27
CA PRO A 102 8.44 -18.34 -24.18
C PRO A 102 7.82 -18.28 -25.58
N VAL A 103 8.60 -17.88 -26.56
CA VAL A 103 8.22 -17.97 -27.98
C VAL A 103 8.23 -19.46 -28.30
N TYR A 104 7.05 -20.08 -28.35
CA TYR A 104 6.91 -21.42 -28.92
C TYR A 104 7.25 -21.31 -30.42
N LYS A 105 8.41 -21.84 -30.80
CA LYS A 105 8.79 -22.08 -32.21
C LYS A 105 8.17 -23.38 -32.70
#